data_AF-A0A9Q4L408-F1
#
_entry.id   AF-A0A9Q4L408-F1
#
_cell.length_a   1.000
_cell.length_b   1.000
_cell.length_c   1.000
_cell.angle_alpha   90.00
_cell.angle_beta   90.00
_cell.angle_gamma   90.00
#
_symmetry.space_group_name_H-M   'P 1'
#
loop_
_entity.id
_entity.type
_entity.pdbx_description
1 polymer ?
#
loop_
_entity_poly.entity_id
_entity_poly.type
_entity_poly.pdbx_seq_one_letter_code
_entity_poly.pdbx_strand_id
1 'polypeptide(L)'
;MFTDQHRDDLLTAVALAEFSYRRQRDTPRLDARSWQLAVNHLSKYGIEPYEAVDALRADDKRNADAEFEIRTEMIDAPIREGPEP
;
A
#
# COMPACT_ATOMS: atom_id res chain seq x y z
N MET A 1 10.50 -4.17 7.20
CA MET A 1 9.11 -4.27 7.67
C MET A 1 8.36 -3.08 7.08
N PHE A 2 7.85 -3.22 5.85
CA PHE A 2 6.85 -2.29 5.32
C PHE A 2 5.58 -2.61 6.10
N THR A 3 5.21 -1.74 7.02
CA THR A 3 4.10 -1.95 7.95
C THR A 3 2.78 -1.61 7.24
N ASP A 4 1.68 -2.26 7.62
CA ASP A 4 0.32 -1.97 7.12
C ASP A 4 0.03 -0.46 7.05
N GLN A 5 0.65 0.34 7.94
CA GLN A 5 0.60 1.79 7.96
C GLN A 5 0.98 2.49 6.64
N HIS A 6 2.01 2.01 5.93
CA HIS A 6 2.40 2.60 4.64
C HIS A 6 1.30 2.41 3.60
N ARG A 7 0.75 1.19 3.51
CA ARG A 7 -0.35 0.85 2.62
C ARG A 7 -1.62 1.62 2.98
N ASP A 8 -1.93 1.72 4.27
CA ASP A 8 -3.09 2.47 4.77
C ASP A 8 -2.97 3.97 4.48
N ASP A 9 -1.77 4.55 4.61
CA ASP A 9 -1.54 5.95 4.25
C ASP A 9 -1.70 6.19 2.74
N LEU A 10 -1.18 5.28 1.90
CA LEU A 10 -1.38 5.34 0.45
C LEU A 10 -2.87 5.23 0.08
N LEU A 11 -3.61 4.28 0.67
CA LEU A 11 -5.04 4.11 0.44
C LEU A 11 -5.84 5.35 0.87
N THR A 12 -5.50 5.90 2.04
CA THR A 12 -6.11 7.12 2.57
C THR A 12 -5.88 8.29 1.63
N ALA A 13 -4.65 8.48 1.14
CA ALA A 13 -4.33 9.55 0.22
C ALA A 13 -5.09 9.42 -1.12
N VAL A 14 -5.16 8.22 -1.68
CA VAL A 14 -5.92 7.97 -2.92
C VAL A 14 -7.40 8.28 -2.73
N ALA A 15 -8.01 7.82 -1.64
CA ALA A 15 -9.42 8.08 -1.35
C ALA A 15 -9.71 9.59 -1.18
N LEU A 16 -8.81 10.32 -0.51
CA LEU A 16 -8.93 11.78 -0.34
C LEU A 16 -8.77 12.54 -1.66
N ALA A 17 -7.83 12.13 -2.51
CA ALA A 17 -7.62 12.72 -3.83
C ALA A 17 -8.83 12.48 -4.74
N GLU A 18 -9.36 11.25 -4.74
CA GLU A 18 -10.57 10.91 -5.47
C GLU A 18 -11.80 11.68 -4.96
N PHE A 19 -11.97 11.77 -3.64
CA PHE A 19 -13.04 12.57 -3.02
C PHE A 19 -12.97 14.03 -3.48
N SER A 20 -11.78 14.63 -3.42
CA SER A 20 -11.54 16.00 -3.86
C SER A 20 -11.97 16.18 -5.32
N TYR A 21 -11.53 15.28 -6.20
CA TYR A 21 -11.88 15.33 -7.62
C TYR A 21 -13.40 15.23 -7.84
N ARG A 22 -14.07 14.29 -7.16
CA ARG A 22 -15.52 14.06 -7.33
C ARG A 22 -16.39 15.18 -6.75
N ARG A 23 -15.92 15.89 -5.71
CA ARG A 23 -16.71 16.90 -4.97
C ARG A 23 -16.34 18.35 -5.25
N GLN A 24 -15.46 18.59 -6.22
CA GLN A 24 -14.94 19.91 -6.54
C GLN A 24 -16.03 20.95 -6.85
N ARG A 25 -17.19 20.52 -7.36
CA ARG A 25 -18.33 21.41 -7.69
C ARG A 25 -19.33 21.59 -6.56
N ASP A 26 -19.43 20.62 -5.66
CA ASP A 26 -20.47 20.59 -4.62
C ASP A 26 -20.00 21.28 -3.33
N THR A 27 -18.73 21.10 -2.98
CA THR A 27 -18.17 21.57 -1.71
C THR A 27 -16.73 22.08 -1.86
N PRO A 28 -16.52 23.30 -2.42
CA PRO A 28 -15.21 23.86 -2.80
C PRO A 28 -14.23 24.17 -1.64
N ARG A 29 -14.67 23.97 -0.40
CA ARG A 29 -13.78 24.03 0.78
C ARG A 29 -13.34 22.65 1.24
N LEU A 30 -14.21 21.66 1.05
CA LEU A 30 -13.97 20.30 1.52
C LEU A 30 -13.08 19.55 0.54
N ASP A 31 -13.25 19.76 -0.77
CA ASP A 31 -12.37 19.27 -1.82
C ASP A 31 -10.91 19.73 -1.62
N ALA A 32 -10.66 21.05 -1.47
CA ALA A 32 -9.35 21.63 -1.29
C ALA A 32 -8.67 21.08 -0.03
N ARG A 33 -9.45 20.92 1.04
CA ARG A 33 -8.96 20.30 2.27
C ARG A 33 -8.63 18.83 2.08
N SER A 34 -9.45 18.08 1.37
CA SER A 34 -9.20 16.66 1.07
C SER A 34 -7.95 16.50 0.20
N TRP A 35 -7.76 17.35 -0.82
CA TRP A 35 -6.54 17.36 -1.62
C TRP A 35 -5.30 17.64 -0.77
N GLN A 36 -5.35 18.65 0.09
CA GLN A 36 -4.22 18.98 0.97
C GLN A 36 -3.91 17.83 1.95
N LEU A 37 -4.93 17.16 2.47
CA LEU A 37 -4.73 15.98 3.33
C LEU A 37 -4.09 14.82 2.55
N ALA A 38 -4.50 14.58 1.30
CA ALA A 38 -3.88 13.57 0.45
C ALA A 38 -2.38 13.86 0.26
N VAL A 39 -2.03 15.09 -0.10
CA VAL A 39 -0.62 15.54 -0.24
C VAL A 39 0.15 15.36 1.06
N ASN A 40 -0.45 15.71 2.21
CA ASN A 40 0.21 15.58 3.52
C ASN A 40 0.44 14.11 3.94
N HIS A 41 -0.43 13.19 3.54
CA HIS A 41 -0.20 11.76 3.77
C HIS A 41 0.98 11.26 2.93
N LEU A 42 1.09 11.70 1.67
CA LEU A 42 2.11 11.23 0.74
C LEU A 42 3.48 11.90 0.92
N SER A 43 3.52 13.12 1.44
CA SER A 43 4.77 13.87 1.64
C SER A 43 5.75 13.16 2.58
N LYS A 44 5.25 12.36 3.51
CA LYS A 44 6.05 11.49 4.39
C LYS A 44 6.87 10.45 3.63
N TYR A 45 6.41 10.08 2.45
CA TYR A 45 6.98 9.04 1.60
C TYR A 45 7.68 9.61 0.36
N GLY A 46 7.63 10.93 0.15
CA GLY A 46 8.20 11.60 -1.02
C GLY A 46 7.49 11.25 -2.32
N ILE A 47 6.19 10.99 -2.26
CA ILE A 47 5.36 10.53 -3.38
C ILE A 47 4.35 11.62 -3.73
N GLU A 48 4.10 11.84 -5.01
CA GLU A 48 3.05 12.75 -5.48
C GLU A 48 1.69 12.02 -5.60
N PRO A 49 0.55 12.73 -5.53
CA PRO A 49 -0.79 12.11 -5.59
C PRO A 49 -1.05 11.21 -6.80
N TYR A 50 -0.46 11.50 -7.96
CA TYR A 50 -0.62 10.68 -9.17
C TYR A 50 0.22 9.41 -9.12
N GLU A 51 1.27 9.36 -8.30
CA GLU A 51 2.17 8.21 -8.12
C GLU A 51 1.66 7.23 -7.05
N ALA A 52 0.73 7.68 -6.19
CA ALA A 52 0.23 6.89 -5.06
C ALA A 52 -0.38 5.55 -5.49
N VAL A 53 -1.05 5.49 -6.65
CA VAL A 53 -1.63 4.25 -7.19
C VAL A 53 -0.54 3.27 -7.62
N ASP A 54 0.53 3.76 -8.23
CA ASP A 54 1.64 2.91 -8.67
C ASP A 54 2.47 2.42 -7.48
N ALA A 55 2.63 3.27 -6.45
CA ALA A 55 3.22 2.86 -5.18
C ALA A 55 2.40 1.75 -4.49
N LEU A 56 1.07 1.85 -4.51
CA LEU A 56 0.15 0.82 -4.00
C LEU A 56 0.31 -0.51 -4.75
N ARG A 57 0.38 -0.46 -6.09
CA ARG A 57 0.60 -1.66 -6.91
C ARG A 57 1.95 -2.32 -6.62
N ALA A 58 2.99 -1.52 -6.39
CA ALA A 58 4.30 -2.03 -6.03
C ALA A 58 4.31 -2.69 -4.63
N ASP A 59 3.57 -2.12 -3.67
CA ASP A 59 3.39 -2.66 -2.33
C ASP A 59 2.65 -4.01 -2.36
N ASP A 60 1.52 -4.08 -3.09
CA ASP A 60 0.75 -5.32 -3.26
C ASP A 60 1.57 -6.42 -3.96
N LYS A 61 2.35 -6.07 -5.00
CA LYS A 61 3.22 -7.03 -5.69
C LYS A 61 4.30 -7.59 -4.75
N ARG A 62 4.96 -6.73 -3.98
CA ARG A 62 5.99 -7.16 -3.02
C ARG A 62 5.41 -8.10 -1.96
N ASN A 63 4.19 -7.84 -1.48
CA ASN A 63 3.54 -8.73 -0.52
C ASN A 63 3.23 -10.10 -1.14
N ALA A 64 2.76 -10.13 -2.40
CA ALA A 64 2.53 -11.38 -3.12
C ALA A 64 3.82 -12.19 -3.34
N ASP A 65 4.92 -11.52 -3.69
CA ASP A 65 6.22 -12.16 -3.89
C ASP A 65 6.76 -12.76 -2.57
N ALA A 66 6.61 -12.04 -1.45
CA ALA A 66 7.01 -12.51 -0.12
C ALA A 66 6.19 -13.72 0.35
N GLU A 67 4.88 -13.74 0.09
CA GLU A 67 4.03 -14.90 0.41
C GLU A 67 4.38 -16.14 -0.41
N PHE A 68 4.79 -15.95 -1.67
CA PHE A 68 5.22 -17.03 -2.54
C PHE A 68 6.56 -17.65 -2.08
N GLU A 69 7.51 -16.81 -1.65
CA GLU A 69 8.81 -17.25 -1.12
C GLU A 69 8.62 -18.10 0.14
N ILE A 70 7.81 -17.65 1.10
CA ILE A 70 7.50 -18.41 2.32
C ILE A 70 6.87 -19.78 2.02
N ARG A 71 5.94 -19.84 1.06
CA ARG A 71 5.32 -21.11 0.67
C ARG A 71 6.32 -22.06 0.00
N THR A 72 7.24 -21.53 -0.79
CA THR A 72 8.25 -22.32 -1.50
C THR A 72 9.27 -22.90 -0.52
N GLU A 73 9.76 -22.10 0.43
CA GLU A 73 10.66 -22.57 1.50
C GLU A 73 10.03 -23.64 2.39
N MET A 74 8.71 -23.56 2.65
CA MET A 74 7.98 -24.59 3.39
C MET A 74 7.85 -25.92 2.64
N ILE A 75 7.86 -25.89 1.30
CA ILE A 75 7.73 -27.10 0.46
C ILE A 75 9.09 -27.77 0.26
N ASP A 76 10.17 -26.99 0.15
CA ASP A 76 11.55 -27.49 -0.03
C ASP A 76 12.28 -27.80 1.29
N ALA A 77 11.66 -27.58 2.45
CA ALA A 77 12.23 -27.97 3.73
C ALA A 77 12.46 -29.50 3.75
N PRO A 78 13.71 -29.99 3.90
CA PRO A 78 13.96 -31.42 3.93
C PRO A 78 13.19 -32.00 5.11
N ILE A 79 12.30 -32.96 4.82
CA ILE A 79 11.71 -33.84 5.82
C ILE A 79 12.91 -34.41 6.59
N ARG A 80 13.11 -33.97 7.83
CA ARG A 80 14.09 -34.60 8.71
C ARG A 80 13.61 -36.03 8.89
N GLU A 81 14.16 -36.94 8.09
CA GLU A 81 13.99 -38.36 8.34
C GLU A 81 14.50 -38.59 9.76
N GLY A 82 13.57 -39.01 10.63
CA GLY A 82 13.90 -39.36 12.00
C GLY A 82 14.97 -40.45 11.99
N PRO A 83 15.79 -40.55 13.05
CA PRO A 83 16.86 -41.54 13.08
C PRO A 83 16.25 -42.93 12.81
N GLU A 84 16.73 -43.60 11.76
CA GLU A 84 16.32 -44.97 11.45
C GLU A 84 16.60 -45.89 12.66
N PRO A 85 15.69 -46.84 12.97
CA PRO A 85 15.78 -47.71 14.15
C PRO A 85 16.88 -48.78 14.07
#